data_AF-A0A086D2I2-F1
#
_entry.id   AF-A0A086D2I2-F1
#
_cell.length_a   1.000
_cell.length_b   1.000
_cell.length_c   1.000
_cell.angle_alpha   90.00
_cell.angle_beta   90.00
_cell.angle_gamma   90.00
#
_symmetry.space_group_name_H-M   'P 1'
#
loop_
_entity.id
_entity.type
_entity.pdbx_description
1 polymer ?
#
loop_
_entity_poly.entity_id
_entity_poly.type
_entity_poly.pdbx_seq_one_letter_code
_entity_poly.pdbx_strand_id
1 'polypeptide(L)'
;MMIVNLVDGEDFRQRLVALGIHVPEAACPETCARLAAGCYRAGRVPELPAAIRELTEQSDMLLPSVKTAIDQHLLPAFDGH
;
A
#
# COMPACT_ATOMS: atom_id res chain seq x y z
N MET A 1 10.47 -7.58 -24.84
CA MET A 1 10.13 -8.62 -23.86
C MET A 1 10.81 -8.25 -22.55
N MET A 2 10.08 -7.67 -21.61
CA MET A 2 10.53 -7.48 -20.23
C MET A 2 9.35 -7.87 -19.37
N ILE A 3 9.45 -8.99 -18.67
CA ILE A 3 8.55 -9.31 -17.56
C ILE A 3 9.12 -8.50 -16.39
N VAL A 4 8.83 -7.19 -16.35
CA VAL A 4 8.98 -6.45 -15.10
C VAL A 4 7.90 -7.02 -14.19
N ASN A 5 8.31 -7.67 -13.11
CA ASN A 5 7.39 -8.18 -12.10
C ASN A 5 6.80 -6.98 -11.34
N LEU A 6 5.81 -6.35 -11.96
CA LEU A 6 5.16 -5.14 -11.45
C LEU A 6 4.22 -5.52 -10.30
N VAL A 7 4.44 -4.93 -9.14
CA VAL A 7 3.50 -4.83 -8.02
C VAL A 7 2.27 -4.08 -8.52
N ASP A 8 1.24 -4.86 -8.83
CA ASP A 8 -0.11 -4.39 -9.12
C ASP A 8 -0.92 -4.19 -7.82
N GLY A 9 -2.12 -3.62 -7.92
CA GLY A 9 -3.05 -3.48 -6.81
C GLY A 9 -3.34 -4.81 -6.09
N GLU A 10 -3.30 -5.95 -6.79
CA GLU A 10 -3.42 -7.26 -6.17
C GLU A 10 -2.23 -7.61 -5.26
N ASP A 11 -0.98 -7.43 -5.73
CA ASP A 11 0.22 -7.70 -4.91
C ASP A 11 0.25 -6.77 -3.68
N PHE A 12 -0.10 -5.51 -3.90
CA PHE A 12 -0.27 -4.55 -2.83
C PHE A 12 -1.30 -5.00 -1.79
N ARG A 13 -2.46 -5.49 -2.25
CA ARG A 13 -3.51 -6.06 -1.38
C ARG A 13 -2.97 -7.23 -0.57
N GLN A 14 -2.29 -8.18 -1.20
CA GLN A 14 -1.71 -9.34 -0.51
C GLN A 14 -0.74 -8.91 0.59
N ARG A 15 0.11 -7.91 0.33
CA ARG A 15 1.02 -7.35 1.35
C ARG A 15 0.25 -6.74 2.52
N LEU A 16 -0.82 -5.98 2.25
CA LEU A 16 -1.67 -5.42 3.31
C LEU A 16 -2.38 -6.50 4.14
N VAL A 17 -2.89 -7.55 3.49
CA VAL A 17 -3.53 -8.69 4.15
C VAL A 17 -2.52 -9.46 5.01
N ALA A 18 -1.28 -9.61 4.55
CA ALA A 18 -0.19 -10.22 5.33
C ALA A 18 0.14 -9.42 6.60
N LEU A 19 -0.04 -8.09 6.57
CA LEU A 19 0.08 -7.21 7.74
C LEU A 19 -1.16 -7.24 8.66
N GLY A 20 -2.20 -8.01 8.32
CA GLY A 20 -3.45 -8.10 9.08
C GLY A 20 -4.51 -7.06 8.68
N ILE A 21 -4.34 -6.37 7.56
CA ILE A 21 -5.31 -5.41 7.03
C ILE A 21 -6.24 -6.16 6.10
N HIS A 22 -7.48 -6.35 6.53
CA HIS A 22 -8.48 -6.97 5.68
C HIS A 22 -8.88 -6.01 4.56
N VAL A 23 -8.50 -6.32 3.34
CA VAL A 23 -8.84 -5.55 2.15
C VAL A 23 -9.70 -6.41 1.24
N PRO A 24 -10.88 -5.95 0.80
CA PRO A 24 -11.76 -6.74 -0.05
C PRO A 24 -11.14 -6.99 -1.41
N GLU A 25 -11.48 -8.12 -2.04
CA GLU A 25 -10.85 -8.51 -3.30
C GLU A 25 -11.16 -7.57 -4.48
N ALA A 26 -12.35 -6.97 -4.45
CA ALA A 26 -12.80 -5.97 -5.41
C ALA A 26 -12.29 -4.54 -5.08
N ALA A 27 -11.39 -4.38 -4.12
CA ALA A 27 -10.84 -3.08 -3.76
C ALA A 27 -9.84 -2.58 -4.80
N CYS A 28 -10.07 -1.37 -5.31
CA CYS A 28 -9.07 -0.64 -6.07
C CYS A 28 -7.85 -0.30 -5.17
N PRO A 29 -6.64 -0.13 -5.74
CA PRO A 29 -5.44 0.24 -4.99
C PRO A 29 -5.62 1.49 -4.11
N GLU A 30 -6.45 2.45 -4.53
CA GLU A 30 -6.86 3.62 -3.71
C GLU A 30 -7.61 3.22 -2.44
N THR A 31 -8.57 2.28 -2.56
CA THR A 31 -9.34 1.77 -1.42
C THR A 31 -8.42 0.98 -0.49
N CYS A 32 -7.52 0.17 -1.04
CA CYS A 32 -6.50 -0.55 -0.28
C CYS A 32 -5.65 0.43 0.55
N ALA A 33 -5.13 1.48 -0.09
CA ALA A 33 -4.30 2.50 0.56
C ALA A 33 -5.06 3.26 1.65
N ARG A 34 -6.32 3.65 1.38
CA ARG A 34 -7.19 4.32 2.36
C ARG A 34 -7.49 3.43 3.58
N LEU A 35 -7.79 2.14 3.37
CA LEU A 35 -8.04 1.19 4.46
C LEU A 35 -6.78 0.98 5.30
N ALA A 36 -5.63 0.84 4.65
CA ALA A 36 -4.34 0.68 5.29
C ALA A 36 -3.99 1.90 6.16
N ALA A 37 -4.17 3.11 5.64
CA ALA A 37 -4.04 4.36 6.39
C ALA A 37 -4.96 4.41 7.61
N GLY A 38 -6.22 3.97 7.48
CA GLY A 38 -7.16 3.89 8.60
C GLY A 38 -6.72 2.91 9.69
N CYS A 39 -6.24 1.72 9.32
CA CYS A 39 -5.70 0.73 10.26
C CYS A 39 -4.44 1.24 10.97
N TYR A 40 -3.57 1.98 10.28
CA TYR A 40 -2.40 2.62 10.88
C TYR A 40 -2.78 3.67 11.92
N ARG A 41 -3.72 4.57 11.58
CA ARG A 41 -4.25 5.58 12.52
C ARG A 41 -4.94 4.95 13.73
N ALA A 42 -5.53 3.76 13.57
CA ALA A 42 -6.12 2.99 14.65
C ALA A 42 -5.08 2.23 15.50
N GLY A 43 -3.78 2.33 15.18
CA GLY A 43 -2.70 1.64 15.88
C GLY A 43 -2.66 0.13 15.67
N ARG A 44 -3.38 -0.40 14.66
CA ARG A 44 -3.43 -1.85 14.41
C ARG A 44 -2.24 -2.39 13.64
N VAL A 45 -1.55 -1.53 12.89
CA VAL A 45 -0.46 -1.91 11.97
C VAL A 45 0.71 -0.92 12.06
N PRO A 46 1.46 -0.89 13.17
CA PRO A 46 2.56 0.06 13.37
C PRO A 46 3.72 -0.14 12.38
N GLU A 47 3.86 -1.34 11.82
CA GLU A 47 4.87 -1.72 10.82
C GLU A 47 4.50 -1.33 9.38
N LEU A 48 3.27 -0.88 9.13
CA LEU A 48 2.81 -0.45 7.81
C LEU A 48 3.71 0.62 7.16
N PRO A 49 4.08 1.74 7.82
CA PRO A 49 4.95 2.75 7.22
C PRO A 49 6.32 2.21 6.81
N ALA A 50 6.88 1.27 7.56
CA ALA A 50 8.15 0.62 7.20
C ALA A 50 7.98 -0.22 5.93
N ALA A 51 6.95 -1.07 5.88
CA ALA A 51 6.65 -1.90 4.71
C ALA A 51 6.34 -1.07 3.45
N ILE A 52 5.60 0.03 3.59
CA ILE A 52 5.28 0.94 2.48
C ILE A 52 6.52 1.70 2.01
N ARG A 53 7.42 2.07 2.92
CA ARG A 53 8.70 2.72 2.58
C ARG A 53 9.60 1.76 1.80
N GLU A 54 9.78 0.53 2.26
CA GLU A 54 10.54 -0.49 1.53
C GLU A 54 9.92 -0.77 0.15
N LEU A 55 8.59 -0.83 0.08
CA LEU A 55 7.88 -0.98 -1.19
C LEU A 55 8.12 0.24 -2.11
N THR A 56 8.13 1.46 -1.57
CA THR A 56 8.39 2.69 -2.33
C THR A 56 9.85 2.80 -2.78
N GLU A 57 10.80 2.28 -2.00
CA GLU A 57 12.20 2.13 -2.42
C GLU A 57 12.33 1.16 -3.59
N GLN A 58 11.43 0.17 -3.69
CA GLN A 58 11.26 -0.71 -4.84
C GLN A 58 10.34 -0.11 -5.93
N SER A 59 10.33 1.23 -6.09
CA SER A 59 9.49 1.95 -7.07
C SER A 59 9.60 1.43 -8.50
N ASP A 60 10.76 0.90 -8.91
CA ASP A 60 10.97 0.28 -10.23
C ASP A 60 10.09 -0.95 -10.48
N MET A 61 9.58 -1.57 -9.41
CA MET A 61 8.64 -2.68 -9.46
C MET A 61 7.20 -2.23 -9.21
N LEU A 62 6.90 -0.97 -8.86
CA LEU A 62 5.53 -0.53 -8.59
C LEU A 62 4.81 -0.04 -9.85
N LEU A 63 3.53 -0.43 -9.99
CA LEU A 63 2.68 0.26 -10.95
C LEU A 63 2.47 1.73 -10.56
N PRO A 64 2.44 2.65 -11.54
CA PRO A 64 2.18 4.06 -11.28
C PRO A 64 0.82 4.28 -10.59
N SER A 65 -0.18 3.43 -10.86
CA SER A 65 -1.48 3.48 -10.19
C SER A 65 -1.39 3.19 -8.67
N VAL A 66 -0.59 2.19 -8.28
CA VAL A 66 -0.38 1.84 -6.87
C VAL A 66 0.45 2.92 -6.18
N LYS A 67 1.53 3.38 -6.84
CA LYS A 67 2.36 4.48 -6.33
C LYS A 67 1.54 5.73 -6.07
N THR A 68 0.64 6.09 -6.99
CA THR A 68 -0.27 7.24 -6.83
C THR A 68 -1.22 7.04 -5.65
N ALA A 69 -1.81 5.85 -5.50
CA ALA A 69 -2.69 5.55 -4.37
C ALA A 69 -1.98 5.65 -3.01
N ILE A 70 -0.73 5.16 -2.94
CA ILE A 70 0.11 5.27 -1.74
C ILE A 70 0.41 6.75 -1.45
N ASP A 71 0.83 7.51 -2.46
CA ASP A 71 1.18 8.92 -2.31
C ASP A 71 -0.03 9.77 -1.86
N GLN A 72 -1.20 9.52 -2.43
CA GLN A 72 -2.44 10.26 -2.16
C GLN A 72 -3.10 9.90 -0.82
N HIS A 73 -2.93 8.68 -0.31
CA HIS A 73 -3.68 8.19 0.86
C HIS A 73 -2.81 7.74 2.03
N LEU A 74 -1.66 7.12 1.76
CA LEU A 74 -0.77 6.57 2.79
C LEU A 74 0.24 7.62 3.28
N LEU A 75 0.95 8.33 2.38
CA LEU A 75 1.88 9.39 2.78
C LEU A 75 1.23 10.45 3.70
N PRO A 76 0.07 11.05 3.37
CA PRO A 76 -0.56 12.02 4.27
C PRO A 76 -1.06 11.40 5.59
N ALA A 77 -1.29 10.08 5.63
CA ALA A 77 -1.64 9.39 6.87
C ALA A 77 -0.44 9.13 7.78
N PHE A 78 0.77 9.11 7.23
CA PHE A 78 2.03 9.00 7.97
C PHE A 78 2.59 10.35 8.42
N ASP A 79 2.45 11.38 7.58
CA ASP A 79 2.98 12.73 7.82
C ASP A 79 2.13 13.55 8.80
N GLY A 80 0.83 13.24 8.92
CA GLY A 80 -0.13 13.99 9.75
C GLY A 80 -0.04 13.74 11.26
N HIS A 81 1.16 13.55 11.84
CA HIS A 81 1.35 13.50 13.30
C HIS A 81 1.41 14.91 13.90
#